data_AF-X0WQE9-F1
#
_entry.id   AF-X0WQE9-F1
#
_cell.length_a   1.000
_cell.length_b   1.000
_cell.length_c   1.000
_cell.angle_alpha   90.00
_cell.angle_beta   90.00
_cell.angle_gamma   90.00
#
_symmetry.space_group_name_H-M   'P 1'
#
loop_
_entity.id
_entity.type
_entity.pdbx_description
1 polymer ?
#
loop_
_entity_poly.entity_id
_entity_poly.type
_entity_poly.pdbx_seq_one_letter_code
_entity_poly.pdbx_strand_id
1 'polypeptide(L)'
;PFMFIFNTDLLLINVTSWWHGVVIFVTGVLAMFAFAALTQNFFIAKNRIYEAILLAGVALMVLRPQIFMSYLHFGNTFVWYTIGLALFGFTYLIQLPRVRAMARKGT
;
A
#
# COMPACT_ATOMS: atom_id res chain seq x y z
N PRO A 1 -9.01 -4.95 12.38
CA PRO A 1 -9.02 -6.40 12.70
C PRO A 1 -8.61 -7.30 11.52
N PHE A 2 -9.10 -7.06 10.29
CA PHE A 2 -8.83 -7.94 9.14
C PHE A 2 -7.34 -8.00 8.71
N MET A 3 -6.60 -6.88 8.79
CA MET A 3 -5.19 -6.80 8.39
C MET A 3 -4.27 -7.78 9.15
N PHE A 4 -4.57 -8.07 10.43
CA PHE A 4 -3.79 -9.00 11.25
C PHE A 4 -3.87 -10.45 10.76
N ILE A 5 -4.94 -10.82 10.06
CA ILE A 5 -5.10 -12.14 9.44
C ILE A 5 -4.08 -12.31 8.29
N PHE A 6 -3.74 -11.21 7.63
CA PHE A 6 -2.73 -11.19 6.57
C PHE A 6 -1.35 -10.79 7.04
N ASN A 7 -1.15 -10.36 8.27
CA ASN A 7 0.19 -10.15 8.79
C ASN A 7 0.14 -10.28 10.30
N THR A 8 0.59 -11.43 10.80
CA THR A 8 0.64 -11.73 12.23
C THR A 8 1.68 -10.88 12.95
N ASP A 9 2.68 -10.36 12.25
CA ASP A 9 3.71 -9.49 12.83
C ASP A 9 3.10 -8.13 13.24
N LEU A 10 1.97 -7.73 12.62
CA LEU A 10 1.20 -6.57 13.06
C LEU A 10 0.67 -6.72 14.49
N LEU A 11 0.51 -7.95 15.00
CA LEU A 11 0.15 -8.20 16.41
C LEU A 11 1.33 -7.92 17.35
N LEU A 12 2.53 -7.66 16.80
CA LEU A 12 3.78 -7.44 17.51
C LEU A 12 4.18 -8.61 18.42
N ILE A 13 3.60 -9.79 18.21
CA ILE A 13 3.92 -11.00 18.94
C ILE A 13 5.30 -11.47 18.49
N ASN A 14 6.20 -11.73 19.46
CA ASN A 14 7.60 -12.09 19.23
C ASN A 14 8.46 -11.04 18.49
N VAL A 15 8.01 -9.78 18.43
CA VAL A 15 8.81 -8.67 17.90
C VAL A 15 9.73 -8.14 19.00
N THR A 16 11.00 -8.54 18.96
CA THR A 16 12.00 -8.17 19.99
C THR A 16 12.84 -6.95 19.62
N SER A 17 12.83 -6.54 18.34
CA SER A 17 13.59 -5.39 17.84
C SER A 17 12.67 -4.18 17.67
N TRP A 18 13.05 -3.06 18.28
CA TRP A 18 12.36 -1.77 18.11
C TRP A 18 12.25 -1.38 16.63
N TRP A 19 13.33 -1.61 15.86
CA TRP A 19 13.35 -1.24 14.45
C TRP A 19 12.38 -2.07 13.61
N HIS A 20 12.27 -3.37 13.92
CA HIS A 20 11.29 -4.24 13.26
C HIS A 20 9.85 -3.78 13.57
N GLY A 21 9.57 -3.40 14.82
CA GLY A 21 8.26 -2.86 15.22
C GLY A 21 7.87 -1.59 14.46
N VAL A 22 8.80 -0.65 14.29
CA VAL A 22 8.54 0.59 13.52
C VAL A 22 8.23 0.28 12.06
N VAL A 23 8.98 -0.63 11.43
CA VAL A 23 8.73 -1.04 10.04
C VAL A 23 7.35 -1.67 9.88
N ILE A 24 6.97 -2.57 10.79
CA ILE A 24 5.64 -3.21 10.81
C ILE A 24 4.54 -2.16 10.94
N PHE A 25 4.71 -1.20 11.85
CA PHE A 25 3.73 -0.12 12.05
C PHE A 25 3.55 0.73 10.78
N VAL A 26 4.64 1.24 10.21
CA VAL A 26 4.61 2.11 9.02
C VAL A 26 4.02 1.37 7.82
N THR A 27 4.45 0.13 7.58
CA THR A 27 3.92 -0.69 6.48
C THR A 27 2.44 -1.03 6.69
N GLY A 28 2.03 -1.31 7.93
CA GLY A 28 0.63 -1.52 8.28
C GLY A 28 -0.24 -0.29 7.98
N VAL A 29 0.21 0.90 8.36
CA VAL A 29 -0.50 2.17 8.07
C VAL A 29 -0.63 2.39 6.55
N LEU A 30 0.47 2.23 5.80
CA LEU A 30 0.46 2.39 4.34
C LEU A 30 -0.51 1.42 3.68
N ALA A 31 -0.51 0.16 4.10
CA ALA A 31 -1.42 -0.84 3.56
C ALA A 31 -2.88 -0.53 3.90
N MET A 32 -3.17 0.02 5.09
CA MET A 32 -4.53 0.47 5.44
C MET A 32 -4.98 1.64 4.58
N PHE A 33 -4.11 2.60 4.28
CA PHE A 33 -4.45 3.70 3.37
C PHE A 33 -4.71 3.22 1.94
N ALA A 34 -3.87 2.32 1.41
CA ALA A 34 -4.09 1.73 0.09
C ALA A 34 -5.41 0.94 0.03
N PHE A 35 -5.72 0.17 1.07
CA PHE A 35 -6.95 -0.59 1.17
C PHE A 35 -8.19 0.30 1.35
N ALA A 36 -8.12 1.34 2.18
CA ALA A 36 -9.19 2.31 2.34
C ALA A 36 -9.46 3.03 1.01
N ALA A 37 -8.41 3.49 0.33
CA ALA A 37 -8.54 4.17 -0.95
C ALA A 37 -9.15 3.26 -2.04
N LEU A 38 -8.79 1.98 -2.04
CA LEU A 38 -9.38 0.96 -2.89
C LEU A 38 -10.88 0.79 -2.62
N THR A 39 -11.24 0.50 -1.37
CA THR A 39 -12.62 0.16 -0.99
C THR A 39 -13.57 1.34 -1.08
N GLN A 40 -13.10 2.54 -0.79
CA GLN A 40 -13.86 3.79 -0.96
C GLN A 40 -13.91 4.25 -2.42
N ASN A 41 -13.18 3.57 -3.33
CA ASN A 41 -13.03 3.95 -4.74
C ASN A 41 -12.56 5.40 -4.94
N PHE A 42 -11.77 5.91 -3.99
CA PHE A 42 -11.32 7.28 -3.94
C PHE A 42 -9.95 7.33 -3.26
N PHE A 43 -8.99 8.02 -3.87
CA PHE A 43 -7.71 8.29 -3.23
C PHE A 43 -7.46 9.80 -3.09
N ILE A 44 -7.13 10.47 -4.19
CA ILE A 44 -7.16 11.94 -4.32
C ILE A 44 -8.28 12.37 -5.28
N ALA A 45 -8.50 11.53 -6.28
CA ALA A 45 -9.63 11.59 -7.20
C ALA A 45 -10.32 10.22 -7.21
N LYS A 46 -11.52 10.16 -7.78
CA LYS A 46 -12.21 8.89 -8.03
C LYS A 46 -11.30 7.94 -8.81
N ASN A 47 -11.12 6.73 -8.29
CA ASN A 47 -10.21 5.76 -8.89
C ASN A 47 -10.79 5.24 -10.22
N ARG A 48 -9.90 5.03 -11.20
CA ARG A 48 -10.20 4.20 -12.36
C ARG A 48 -9.95 2.73 -12.03
N ILE A 49 -10.50 1.81 -12.82
CA ILE A 49 -10.36 0.37 -12.57
C ILE A 49 -8.89 -0.05 -12.45
N TYR A 50 -8.00 0.46 -13.32
CA TYR A 50 -6.57 0.15 -13.24
C TYR A 50 -5.90 0.74 -12.00
N GLU A 51 -6.36 1.88 -11.48
CA GLU A 51 -5.86 2.44 -10.21
C GLU A 51 -6.32 1.62 -9.02
N ALA A 52 -7.57 1.15 -9.04
CA ALA A 52 -8.09 0.24 -8.02
C ALA A 52 -7.30 -1.07 -8.00
N ILE A 53 -7.04 -1.69 -9.17
CA ILE A 53 -6.21 -2.89 -9.26
C ILE A 53 -4.79 -2.62 -8.72
N LEU A 54 -4.21 -1.47 -9.04
CA LEU A 54 -2.87 -1.10 -8.57
C LEU A 54 -2.86 -0.90 -7.04
N LEU A 55 -3.84 -0.20 -6.47
CA LEU A 55 -3.99 -0.02 -5.02
C LEU A 55 -4.24 -1.34 -4.29
N ALA A 56 -4.99 -2.27 -4.90
CA ALA A 56 -5.16 -3.63 -4.37
C ALA A 56 -3.82 -4.40 -4.36
N GLY A 57 -3.05 -4.29 -5.44
CA GLY A 57 -1.70 -4.84 -5.53
C GLY A 57 -0.77 -4.28 -4.45
N VAL A 58 -0.78 -2.96 -4.24
CA VAL A 58 -0.02 -2.29 -3.16
C VAL A 58 -0.41 -2.86 -1.80
N ALA A 59 -1.71 -2.89 -1.49
CA ALA A 59 -2.17 -3.39 -0.19
C ALA A 59 -1.71 -4.84 0.06
N LEU A 60 -1.83 -5.72 -0.95
CA LEU A 60 -1.39 -7.11 -0.86
C LEU A 60 0.13 -7.25 -0.72
N MET A 61 0.91 -6.51 -1.50
CA MET A 61 2.38 -6.53 -1.43
C MET A 61 2.90 -6.06 -0.08
N VAL A 62 2.34 -4.99 0.46
CA VAL A 62 2.78 -4.43 1.74
C VAL A 62 2.30 -5.28 2.92
N LEU A 63 1.11 -5.87 2.85
CA LEU A 63 0.61 -6.79 3.89
C LEU A 63 1.37 -8.12 3.93
N ARG A 64 1.57 -8.74 2.77
CA ARG A 64 2.11 -10.09 2.63
C ARG A 64 3.29 -10.11 1.63
N PRO A 65 4.40 -9.43 1.92
CA PRO A 65 5.58 -9.45 1.03
C PRO A 65 6.13 -10.87 0.83
N GLN A 66 5.95 -11.75 1.83
CA GLN A 66 6.36 -13.16 1.80
C GLN A 66 5.76 -13.95 0.63
N ILE A 67 4.51 -13.62 0.25
CA ILE A 67 3.83 -14.25 -0.88
C ILE A 67 4.61 -13.98 -2.17
N PHE A 68 5.01 -12.73 -2.40
CA PHE A 68 5.70 -12.32 -3.63
C PHE A 68 7.13 -12.85 -3.67
N MET A 69 7.84 -12.84 -2.55
CA MET A 69 9.17 -13.47 -2.47
C MET A 69 9.12 -14.96 -2.78
N SER A 70 8.09 -15.64 -2.29
CA SER A 70 7.93 -17.08 -2.51
C SER A 70 7.52 -17.42 -3.94
N TYR A 71 6.70 -16.60 -4.60
CA TYR A 71 6.27 -16.87 -5.98
C TYR A 71 7.29 -16.41 -7.03
N LEU A 72 7.99 -15.31 -6.77
CA LEU A 72 8.92 -14.70 -7.74
C LEU A 72 10.39 -15.06 -7.45
N HIS A 73 10.66 -15.73 -6.33
CA HIS A 73 12.00 -16.11 -5.87
C HIS A 73 13.00 -14.94 -5.91
N PHE A 74 12.52 -13.72 -5.62
CA PHE A 74 13.27 -12.49 -5.81
C PHE A 74 13.14 -11.51 -4.63
N GLY A 75 14.27 -10.88 -4.31
CA GLY A 75 14.36 -9.79 -3.35
C GLY A 75 14.23 -10.23 -1.89
N ASN A 76 14.10 -9.24 -1.02
CA ASN A 76 13.82 -9.41 0.40
C ASN A 76 12.56 -8.61 0.78
N THR A 77 12.12 -8.72 2.03
CA THR A 77 10.91 -8.04 2.51
C THR A 77 10.96 -6.52 2.28
N PHE A 78 12.13 -5.90 2.45
CA PHE A 78 12.31 -4.46 2.24
C PHE A 78 12.15 -4.06 0.77
N VAL A 79 12.59 -4.89 -0.17
CA VAL A 79 12.40 -4.66 -1.61
C VAL A 79 10.90 -4.62 -1.93
N TRP A 80 10.12 -5.54 -1.38
CA TRP A 80 8.67 -5.57 -1.60
C TRP A 80 7.93 -4.41 -0.93
N TYR A 81 8.37 -3.97 0.24
CA TYR A 81 7.86 -2.74 0.86
C TYR A 81 8.16 -1.49 0.04
N THR A 82 9.38 -1.39 -0.52
CA THR A 82 9.76 -0.25 -1.36
C THR A 82 9.02 -0.25 -2.70
N ILE A 83 8.80 -1.41 -3.32
CA ILE A 83 7.96 -1.55 -4.51
C ILE A 83 6.53 -1.10 -4.20
N GLY A 84 5.94 -1.58 -3.10
CA GLY A 84 4.60 -1.19 -2.68
C GLY A 84 4.47 0.32 -2.48
N LEU A 85 5.44 0.94 -1.81
CA LEU A 85 5.49 2.39 -1.62
C LEU A 85 5.65 3.15 -2.94
N ALA A 86 6.54 2.68 -3.83
CA ALA A 86 6.75 3.29 -5.13
C ALA A 86 5.48 3.24 -6.00
N LEU A 87 4.77 2.10 -5.98
CA LEU A 87 3.49 1.93 -6.67
C LEU A 87 2.39 2.83 -6.09
N PHE A 88 2.35 2.99 -4.77
CA PHE A 88 1.43 3.92 -4.11
C PHE A 88 1.74 5.39 -4.45
N GLY A 89 3.01 5.76 -4.52
CA GLY A 89 3.43 7.07 -5.01
C GLY A 89 3.11 7.25 -6.50
N PHE A 90 3.25 6.20 -7.30
CA PHE A 90 2.94 6.24 -8.72
C PHE A 90 1.44 6.45 -8.99
N THR A 91 0.55 5.80 -8.22
CA THR A 91 -0.90 6.08 -8.32
C THR A 91 -1.21 7.52 -7.95
N TYR A 92 -0.56 8.06 -6.91
CA TYR A 92 -0.67 9.47 -6.56
C TYR A 92 -0.27 10.38 -7.74
N LEU A 93 0.87 10.11 -8.37
CA LEU A 93 1.38 10.89 -9.49
C LEU A 93 0.46 10.83 -10.72
N ILE A 94 -0.15 9.67 -11.02
CA ILE A 94 -1.12 9.53 -12.11
C ILE A 94 -2.44 10.28 -11.81
N GLN A 95 -2.80 10.45 -10.54
CA GLN A 95 -3.98 11.23 -10.15
C GLN A 95 -3.75 12.74 -10.20
N LEU A 96 -2.51 13.18 -10.03
CA LEU A 96 -2.15 14.59 -9.90
C LEU A 96 -2.61 15.49 -11.08
N PRO A 97 -2.46 15.11 -12.37
CA PRO A 97 -2.96 15.92 -13.48
C PRO A 97 -4.48 16.12 -13.45
N ARG A 98 -5.24 15.11 -13.01
CA ARG A 98 -6.71 15.18 -12.92
C ARG A 98 -7.16 16.11 -11.80
N VAL A 99 -6.51 16.03 -10.65
CA VAL A 99 -6.79 16.92 -9.52
C VAL A 99 -6.54 18.37 -9.92
N ARG A 100 -5.42 18.63 -10.60
CA ARG A 100 -5.10 19.97 -11.14
C ARG A 100 -6.10 20.44 -12.18
N ALA A 101 -6.57 19.56 -13.07
CA ALA A 101 -7.59 19.90 -14.05
C ALA A 101 -8.96 20.21 -13.42
N MET A 102 -9.32 19.51 -12.33
CA MET A 102 -10.53 19.80 -11.55
C MET A 102 -10.44 21.16 -10.86
N ALA A 103 -9.29 21.48 -10.24
CA ALA A 103 -9.08 22.76 -9.57
C ALA A 103 -9.21 23.97 -10.52
N ARG A 104 -8.78 23.84 -11.78
CA ARG A 104 -8.87 24.91 -12.80
C ARG A 104 -10.28 25.16 -13.34
N LYS A 105 -11.20 24.20 -13.22
CA LYS A 105 -12.59 24.35 -13.71
C LYS A 105 -13.52 24.98 -12.67
N GLY A 106 -13.05 25.18 -11.44
CA GLY A 106 -13.81 25.78 -10.33
C GLY A 106 -13.58 27.28 -10.13
N THR A 107 -12.88 27.95 -11.06
CA THR A 107 -12.70 29.41 -11.14
C THR A 107 -13.39 29.94 -12.39
#